data_AF-E6RD17-F1
#
_entry.id   AF-E6RD17-F1
#
_cell.length_a   1.000
_cell.length_b   1.000
_cell.length_c   1.000
_cell.angle_alpha   90.00
_cell.angle_beta   90.00
_cell.angle_gamma   90.00
#
_symmetry.space_group_name_H-M   'P 1'
#
loop_
_entity.id
_entity.type
_entity.pdbx_description
1 polymer ?
#
loop_
_entity_poly.entity_id
_entity_poly.type
_entity_poly.pdbx_seq_one_letter_code
_entity_poly.pdbx_strand_id
1 'polypeptide(L)'
;MPSTLSQKHEDSRIGNQGPNCKLRRSMLQPLLTSLQTQVLKNVRAVLIAVDADPSNILKTTVFLQSMGDFAAFNQVYAEFFGETKPARSCVEVAKLPLGALVEIE
;
A
#
# COMPACT_ATOMS: atom_id res chain seq x y z
N MET A 1 23.24 24.32 44.89
CA MET A 1 22.18 25.35 45.02
C MET A 1 22.77 26.69 44.62
N PRO A 2 22.08 27.59 43.90
CA PRO A 2 20.67 27.52 43.48
C PRO A 2 20.37 27.94 42.01
N SER A 3 19.15 27.58 41.59
CA SER A 3 18.19 28.34 40.77
C SER A 3 18.62 28.84 39.37
N THR A 4 17.88 28.52 38.32
CA THR A 4 16.48 28.97 38.20
C THR A 4 15.72 28.16 37.16
N LEU A 5 14.50 27.77 37.54
CA LEU A 5 13.41 27.58 36.60
C LEU A 5 13.34 28.77 35.64
N SER A 6 13.15 28.52 34.36
CA SER A 6 12.36 29.42 33.54
C SER A 6 11.54 28.60 32.55
N GLN A 7 10.38 28.15 33.04
CA GLN A 7 9.22 28.03 32.19
C GLN A 7 8.97 29.43 31.58
N LYS A 8 9.19 29.55 30.28
CA LYS A 8 8.48 30.50 29.43
C LYS A 8 7.88 29.62 28.33
N HIS A 9 6.62 29.21 28.50
CA HIS A 9 5.51 29.93 27.89
C HIS A 9 5.85 30.34 26.46
N GLU A 10 5.82 29.37 25.57
CA GLU A 10 5.41 29.60 24.19
C GLU A 10 4.06 28.90 24.01
N ASP A 11 3.03 29.66 24.39
CA ASP A 11 1.78 29.82 23.67
C ASP A 11 1.27 28.59 22.90
N SER A 12 0.36 27.87 23.55
CA SER A 12 -1.09 27.98 23.29
C SER A 12 -1.55 28.28 21.85
N ARG A 13 -0.84 27.85 20.82
CA ARG A 13 -1.43 27.63 19.50
C ARG A 13 -1.88 26.19 19.43
N ILE A 14 -3.07 25.95 19.99
CA ILE A 14 -3.97 24.89 19.53
C ILE A 14 -4.46 25.29 18.13
N GLY A 15 -3.53 25.51 17.20
CA GLY A 15 -3.84 25.73 15.81
C GLY A 15 -4.04 24.36 15.21
N ASN A 16 -5.30 23.91 15.14
CA ASN A 16 -5.79 22.78 14.34
C ASN A 16 -4.68 21.88 13.78
N GLN A 17 -4.03 21.10 14.65
CA GLN A 17 -3.19 19.99 14.21
C GLN A 17 -4.15 18.90 13.78
N GLY A 18 -4.84 19.11 12.65
CA GLY A 18 -5.41 18.02 11.89
C GLY A 18 -4.30 16.98 11.68
N PRO A 19 -4.62 15.68 11.69
CA PRO A 19 -3.62 14.62 11.69
C PRO A 19 -2.59 14.90 10.59
N ASN A 20 -1.38 15.26 11.02
CA ASN A 20 -0.30 15.67 10.14
C ASN A 20 -0.19 14.61 9.03
N CYS A 21 -0.23 15.04 7.77
CA CYS A 21 -0.29 14.18 6.58
C CYS A 21 0.72 13.01 6.61
N LYS A 22 1.84 13.17 7.34
CA LYS A 22 2.85 12.12 7.54
C LYS A 22 2.43 11.01 8.53
N LEU A 23 1.75 11.33 9.64
CA LEU A 23 1.27 10.33 10.61
C LEU A 23 0.06 9.53 10.09
N ARG A 24 -0.78 10.16 9.25
CA ARG A 24 -1.94 9.47 8.67
C ARG A 24 -1.52 8.34 7.74
N ARG A 25 -0.48 8.56 6.92
CA ARG A 25 0.00 7.55 5.96
C ARG A 25 0.70 6.38 6.65
N SER A 26 1.47 6.61 7.71
CA SER A 26 2.11 5.51 8.46
C SER A 26 1.09 4.56 9.12
N MET A 27 -0.06 5.06 9.56
CA MET A 27 -1.14 4.24 10.11
C MET A 27 -1.99 3.53 9.03
N LEU A 28 -2.00 4.05 7.80
CA LEU A 28 -2.71 3.44 6.66
C LEU A 28 -1.90 2.32 5.97
N GLN A 29 -0.58 2.32 6.12
CA GLN A 29 0.30 1.33 5.50
C GLN A 29 -0.11 -0.14 5.77
N PRO A 30 -0.38 -0.59 7.01
CA PRO A 30 -0.77 -1.98 7.26
C PRO A 30 -2.13 -2.34 6.63
N LEU A 31 -3.07 -1.39 6.57
CA LEU A 31 -4.36 -1.58 5.91
C LEU A 31 -4.18 -1.75 4.40
N LEU A 32 -3.27 -0.99 3.79
CA LEU A 32 -2.97 -1.09 2.37
C LEU A 32 -2.37 -2.46 2.00
N THR A 33 -1.41 -2.95 2.79
CA THR A 33 -0.84 -4.30 2.61
C THR A 33 -1.93 -5.36 2.64
N SER A 34 -2.89 -5.26 3.57
CA SER A 34 -4.03 -6.19 3.65
C SER A 34 -4.88 -6.18 2.37
N LEU A 35 -5.19 -4.99 1.82
CA LEU A 35 -5.94 -4.85 0.57
C LEU A 35 -5.18 -5.45 -0.62
N GLN A 36 -3.88 -5.24 -0.70
CA GLN A 36 -3.02 -5.81 -1.74
C GLN A 36 -3.02 -7.34 -1.68
N THR A 37 -2.90 -7.91 -0.48
CA THR A 37 -3.03 -9.36 -0.26
C THR A 37 -4.41 -9.87 -0.66
N GLN A 38 -5.47 -9.11 -0.38
CA GLN A 38 -6.83 -9.51 -0.76
C GLN A 38 -7.02 -9.56 -2.27
N VAL A 39 -6.47 -8.59 -3.03
CA VAL A 39 -6.53 -8.61 -4.49
C VAL A 39 -5.82 -9.84 -5.06
N LEU A 40 -4.63 -10.18 -4.55
CA LEU A 40 -3.90 -11.37 -4.98
C LEU A 40 -4.63 -12.68 -4.61
N LYS A 41 -5.31 -12.73 -3.46
CA LYS A 41 -6.18 -13.86 -3.10
C LYS A 41 -7.36 -14.01 -4.07
N ASN A 42 -7.95 -12.90 -4.51
CA ASN A 42 -9.02 -12.93 -5.51
C ASN A 42 -8.50 -13.47 -6.85
N VAL A 43 -7.31 -13.04 -7.28
CA VAL A 43 -6.64 -13.60 -8.47
C VAL A 43 -6.45 -15.10 -8.33
N ARG A 44 -5.96 -15.58 -7.16
CA ARG A 44 -5.82 -17.01 -6.88
C ARG A 44 -7.15 -17.75 -6.97
N ALA A 45 -8.23 -17.18 -6.46
CA ALA A 45 -9.56 -17.79 -6.51
C ALA A 45 -10.05 -17.95 -7.96
N VAL A 46 -9.79 -16.97 -8.83
CA VAL A 46 -10.10 -17.06 -10.26
C VAL A 46 -9.27 -18.12 -10.96
N LEU A 47 -7.97 -18.23 -10.64
CA LEU A 47 -7.09 -19.26 -11.19
C LEU A 47 -7.53 -20.68 -10.79
N ILE A 48 -7.92 -20.88 -9.53
CA ILE A 48 -8.45 -22.15 -9.03
C ILE A 48 -9.74 -22.52 -9.77
N ALA A 49 -10.60 -21.55 -10.10
CA ALA A 49 -11.84 -21.81 -10.84
C ALA A 49 -11.60 -22.32 -12.27
N VAL A 50 -10.40 -22.13 -12.82
CA VAL A 50 -9.99 -22.59 -14.16
C VAL A 50 -8.90 -23.67 -14.12
N ASP A 51 -8.66 -24.29 -12.96
CA ASP A 51 -7.60 -25.30 -12.74
C ASP A 51 -6.20 -24.82 -13.20
N ALA A 52 -5.90 -23.54 -12.97
CA ALA A 52 -4.61 -22.93 -13.29
C ALA A 52 -3.81 -22.57 -12.03
N ASP A 53 -2.49 -22.59 -12.16
CA ASP A 53 -1.56 -22.18 -11.12
C ASP A 53 -1.00 -20.77 -11.38
N PRO A 54 -0.52 -20.05 -10.34
CA PRO A 54 0.18 -18.78 -10.50
C PRO A 54 1.39 -18.85 -11.43
N SER A 55 2.00 -20.03 -11.56
CA SER A 55 3.11 -20.30 -12.47
C SER A 55 2.73 -20.26 -13.95
N ASN A 56 1.44 -20.38 -14.28
CA ASN A 56 0.94 -20.32 -15.65
C ASN A 56 0.71 -18.87 -16.12
N ILE A 57 0.86 -17.88 -15.23
CA ILE A 57 0.71 -16.48 -15.58
C ILE A 57 1.96 -16.02 -16.35
N LEU A 58 1.75 -15.53 -17.57
CA LEU A 58 2.84 -15.04 -18.43
C LEU A 58 3.13 -13.55 -18.22
N LYS A 59 2.08 -12.77 -18.04
CA LYS A 59 2.11 -11.31 -17.97
C LYS A 59 1.10 -10.83 -16.94
N THR A 60 1.51 -9.91 -16.08
CA THR A 60 0.64 -9.16 -15.18
C THR A 60 0.75 -7.66 -15.43
N THR A 61 -0.36 -6.96 -15.37
CA THR A 61 -0.40 -5.50 -15.41
C THR A 61 -0.97 -5.00 -14.08
N VAL A 62 -0.18 -4.19 -13.37
CA VAL A 62 -0.51 -3.67 -12.05
C VAL A 62 -0.76 -2.18 -12.16
N PHE A 63 -1.92 -1.76 -11.72
CA PHE A 63 -2.32 -0.35 -11.63
C PHE A 63 -2.34 0.06 -10.17
N LEU A 64 -1.57 1.10 -9.84
CA LEU A 64 -1.53 1.68 -8.49
C LEU A 64 -2.07 3.10 -8.53
N GLN A 65 -2.76 3.51 -7.46
CA GLN A 65 -3.18 4.91 -7.30
C GLN A 65 -2.01 5.84 -6.94
N SER A 66 -0.98 5.33 -6.25
CA SER A 66 0.19 6.11 -5.84
C SER A 66 1.46 5.25 -5.87
N MET A 67 2.52 5.77 -6.48
CA MET A 67 3.84 5.12 -6.49
C MET A 67 4.50 5.03 -5.12
N GLY A 68 4.03 5.80 -4.13
CA GLY A 68 4.51 5.68 -2.75
C GLY A 68 4.25 4.30 -2.13
N ASP A 69 3.36 3.50 -2.73
CA ASP A 69 2.95 2.20 -2.22
C ASP A 69 3.62 1.03 -2.96
N PHE A 70 4.47 1.33 -3.93
CA PHE A 70 5.17 0.34 -4.76
C PHE A 70 6.05 -0.60 -3.93
N ALA A 71 6.77 -0.08 -2.94
CA ALA A 71 7.66 -0.88 -2.11
C ALA A 71 6.89 -1.92 -1.28
N ALA A 72 5.77 -1.51 -0.67
CA ALA A 72 4.90 -2.40 0.09
C ALA A 72 4.24 -3.45 -0.81
N PHE A 73 3.74 -3.02 -1.99
CA PHE A 73 3.14 -3.93 -2.96
C PHE A 73 4.14 -5.00 -3.44
N ASN A 74 5.38 -4.62 -3.71
CA ASN A 74 6.39 -5.54 -4.22
C ASN A 74 6.73 -6.66 -3.23
N GLN A 75 6.65 -6.41 -1.91
CA GLN A 75 6.83 -7.44 -0.89
C GLN A 75 5.71 -8.49 -0.96
N VAL A 76 4.45 -8.05 -0.94
CA VAL A 76 3.28 -8.95 -1.02
C VAL A 76 3.26 -9.71 -2.35
N TYR A 77 3.61 -9.03 -3.44
CA TYR A 77 3.68 -9.64 -4.77
C TYR A 77 4.75 -10.73 -4.84
N ALA A 78 5.93 -10.50 -4.25
CA ALA A 78 7.01 -11.48 -4.21
C ALA A 78 6.62 -12.72 -3.38
N GLU A 79 5.92 -12.52 -2.26
CA GLU A 79 5.39 -13.62 -1.44
C GLU A 79 4.35 -14.46 -2.19
N PHE A 80 3.52 -13.84 -3.01
CA PHE A 80 2.49 -14.55 -3.78
C PHE A 80 3.05 -15.39 -4.92
N PHE A 81 4.01 -14.85 -5.67
CA PHE A 81 4.57 -15.48 -6.87
C PHE A 81 5.80 -16.36 -6.60
N GLY A 82 6.47 -16.18 -5.46
CA GLY A 82 7.64 -16.96 -5.08
C GLY A 82 8.76 -16.88 -6.12
N GLU A 83 9.15 -18.03 -6.66
CA GLU A 83 10.24 -18.15 -7.65
C GLU A 83 9.80 -17.79 -9.07
N THR A 84 8.52 -18.00 -9.41
CA THR A 84 7.97 -17.72 -10.75
C THR A 84 7.69 -16.23 -10.91
N LYS A 85 8.54 -15.52 -11.64
CA LYS A 85 8.40 -14.08 -11.90
C LYS A 85 7.84 -13.85 -13.30
N PRO A 86 6.52 -13.63 -13.45
CA PRO A 86 5.94 -13.30 -14.74
C PRO A 86 6.43 -11.92 -15.22
N ALA A 87 6.25 -11.64 -16.50
CA ALA A 87 6.45 -10.29 -17.01
C ALA A 87 5.50 -9.34 -16.28
N ARG A 88 6.00 -8.18 -15.81
CA ARG A 88 5.20 -7.21 -15.05
C ARG A 88 5.28 -5.82 -15.68
N SER A 89 4.14 -5.16 -15.80
CA SER A 89 4.07 -3.72 -16.04
C SER A 89 3.37 -3.07 -14.86
N CYS A 90 4.00 -2.10 -14.22
CA CYS A 90 3.42 -1.37 -13.09
C CYS A 90 3.31 0.10 -13.47
N VAL A 91 2.10 0.66 -13.37
CA VAL A 91 1.83 2.06 -13.74
C VAL A 91 1.01 2.76 -12.66
N GLU A 92 1.24 4.07 -12.52
CA GLU A 92 0.41 4.92 -11.68
C GLU A 92 -0.75 5.45 -12.50
N VAL A 93 -1.97 5.35 -11.97
CA VAL A 93 -3.17 5.89 -12.60
C VAL A 93 -3.88 6.86 -11.68
N ALA A 94 -4.44 7.92 -12.26
CA ALA A 94 -5.08 8.98 -11.50
C ALA A 94 -6.31 8.48 -10.70
N LYS A 95 -7.10 7.56 -11.27
CA LYS A 95 -8.28 6.97 -10.64
C LYS A 95 -8.51 5.54 -11.12
N LEU A 96 -8.89 4.69 -10.18
CA LEU A 96 -9.36 3.33 -10.44
C LEU A 96 -10.89 3.24 -10.22
N PRO A 97 -11.57 2.27 -10.86
CA PRO A 97 -12.98 1.99 -10.62
C PRO A 97 -13.27 1.81 -9.13
N LEU A 98 -14.42 2.30 -8.67
CA LEU A 98 -14.86 2.21 -7.26
C LEU A 98 -13.89 2.82 -6.22
N GLY A 99 -12.89 3.59 -6.65
CA GLY A 99 -11.88 4.15 -5.74
C GLY A 99 -10.91 3.11 -5.18
N ALA A 100 -10.67 2.02 -5.92
CA ALA A 100 -9.67 1.03 -5.55
C ALA A 100 -8.26 1.66 -5.45
N LEU A 101 -7.41 1.07 -4.62
CA LEU A 101 -6.02 1.52 -4.42
C LEU A 101 -5.04 0.74 -5.32
N VAL A 102 -5.40 -0.50 -5.66
CA VAL A 102 -4.63 -1.41 -6.51
C VAL A 102 -5.58 -2.24 -7.36
N GLU A 103 -5.22 -2.45 -8.61
CA GLU A 103 -5.89 -3.33 -9.56
C GLU A 103 -4.84 -4.16 -10.31
N ILE A 104 -5.18 -5.42 -10.60
CA ILE A 104 -4.28 -6.37 -11.26
C ILE A 104 -5.06 -7.05 -12.38
N GLU A 105 -4.46 -7.05 -13.57
CA GLU A 105 -4.87 -7.77 -14.77
C GLU A 105 -3.85 -8.87 -15.10
#